data_AF-A0A857JQV7-F1
#
_entry.id   AF-A0A857JQV7-F1
#
_cell.length_a   1.000
_cell.length_b   1.000
_cell.length_c   1.000
_cell.angle_alpha   90.00
_cell.angle_beta   90.00
_cell.angle_gamma   90.00
#
_symmetry.space_group_name_H-M   'P 1'
#
loop_
_entity.id
_entity.type
_entity.pdbx_description
1 polymer ?
#
loop_
_entity_poly.entity_id
_entity_poly.type
_entity_poly.pdbx_seq_one_letter_code
_entity_poly.pdbx_strand_id
1 'polypeptide(L)'
;MRANFHALKSNHVIFFCSLVVLCMMNIASAFAANSQAPSFTQGLGKTTNEGLFDCGPRARISRMGTITAEDGSEWVVPGENHFDSAPKAADLYNECNGNTHASLEEVDPASVPVFDAGGEEEFVMYLFADNYFELYVNGTLLAVDPVPFTPFNSNLVRFKARRPMTVAVKMIDWEENLGLGSEHNRGADYHPGDGGLVAHIQDAKGKTVALTDSSWKAQTFYIAPLQVRNCLTVKGQMRDSSRCAVTSVRDGSEFSAAHWAIPPQWMSADFDDSIWPYATTFSNKTVGVDNKRAYTNFTTIFDSQNADAQFIWSSNLVLDNVVLLRKTIE
;
A
#
# COMPACT_ATOMS: atom_id res chain seq x y z
N MET A 1 -78.81 -49.29 -30.25
CA MET A 1 -78.59 -48.98 -28.82
C MET A 1 -77.70 -47.73 -28.78
N ARG A 2 -78.26 -46.51 -28.68
CA ARG A 2 -78.26 -45.62 -27.48
C ARG A 2 -76.96 -45.79 -26.64
N ALA A 3 -76.12 -44.80 -26.37
CA ALA A 3 -76.30 -43.35 -26.20
C ALA A 3 -74.96 -42.60 -26.46
N ASN A 4 -74.98 -41.50 -27.22
CA ASN A 4 -74.89 -40.09 -26.83
C ASN A 4 -73.49 -39.52 -26.49
N PHE A 5 -73.11 -38.56 -27.32
CA PHE A 5 -72.07 -37.55 -27.16
C PHE A 5 -72.21 -36.75 -25.86
N HIS A 6 -71.08 -36.45 -25.19
CA HIS A 6 -70.93 -35.20 -24.46
C HIS A 6 -69.50 -34.67 -24.57
N ALA A 7 -69.41 -33.40 -24.97
CA ALA A 7 -68.22 -32.58 -25.05
C ALA A 7 -67.59 -32.33 -23.67
N LEU A 8 -66.26 -32.36 -23.59
CA LEU A 8 -65.51 -31.84 -22.44
C LEU A 8 -64.91 -30.46 -22.76
N LYS A 9 -65.12 -29.57 -21.79
CA LYS A 9 -64.78 -28.15 -21.75
C LYS A 9 -63.26 -27.93 -21.68
N SER A 10 -62.80 -26.98 -22.49
CA SER A 10 -61.51 -26.31 -22.35
C SER A 10 -61.52 -25.42 -21.10
N ASN A 11 -60.60 -25.66 -20.16
CA ASN A 11 -60.35 -24.77 -19.03
C ASN A 11 -59.16 -23.87 -19.37
N HIS A 12 -59.44 -22.58 -19.53
CA HIS A 12 -58.45 -21.52 -19.57
C HIS A 12 -57.86 -21.31 -18.17
N VAL A 13 -56.55 -21.57 -18.02
CA VAL A 13 -55.77 -21.09 -16.88
C VAL A 13 -55.11 -19.79 -17.30
N ILE A 14 -55.61 -18.68 -16.77
CA ILE A 14 -55.00 -17.35 -16.92
C ILE A 14 -53.82 -17.30 -15.94
N PHE A 15 -52.60 -17.37 -16.46
CA PHE A 15 -51.39 -17.11 -15.68
C PHE A 15 -51.17 -15.60 -15.62
N PHE A 16 -51.43 -14.98 -14.47
CA PHE A 16 -51.04 -13.61 -14.17
C PHE A 16 -49.51 -13.55 -14.12
N CYS A 17 -48.90 -13.03 -15.19
CA CYS A 17 -47.47 -12.71 -15.22
C CYS A 17 -47.27 -11.39 -14.48
N SER A 18 -47.10 -11.46 -13.15
CA SER A 18 -46.63 -10.32 -12.37
C SER A 18 -45.16 -10.06 -12.72
N LEU A 19 -44.94 -9.07 -13.58
CA LEU A 19 -43.63 -8.52 -13.90
C LEU A 19 -43.05 -7.87 -12.63
N VAL A 20 -42.34 -8.64 -11.80
CA VAL A 20 -41.50 -8.08 -10.75
C VAL A 20 -40.25 -7.53 -11.44
N VAL A 21 -40.28 -6.23 -11.76
CA VAL A 21 -39.07 -5.48 -12.06
C VAL A 21 -38.27 -5.44 -10.77
N LEU A 22 -37.32 -6.36 -10.64
CA LEU A 22 -36.32 -6.33 -9.59
C LEU A 22 -35.42 -5.12 -9.88
N CYS A 23 -35.79 -3.97 -9.33
CA CYS A 23 -34.91 -2.83 -9.24
C CYS A 23 -33.73 -3.27 -8.36
N MET A 24 -32.65 -3.72 -8.98
CA MET A 24 -31.36 -3.83 -8.32
C MET A 24 -30.95 -2.41 -7.97
N MET A 25 -31.39 -1.95 -6.80
CA MET A 25 -30.73 -0.85 -6.13
C MET A 25 -29.27 -1.26 -6.00
N ASN A 26 -28.41 -0.59 -6.76
CA ASN A 26 -26.99 -0.51 -6.44
C ASN A 26 -26.91 -0.06 -4.99
N ILE A 27 -26.73 -1.01 -4.08
CA ILE A 27 -26.15 -0.73 -2.77
C ILE A 27 -24.67 -0.52 -3.08
N ALA A 28 -24.35 0.59 -3.75
CA ALA A 28 -23.09 1.25 -3.49
C ALA A 28 -23.18 1.58 -2.00
N SER A 29 -22.54 0.74 -1.19
CA SER A 29 -22.43 0.97 0.24
C SER A 29 -21.90 2.38 0.39
N ALA A 30 -22.78 3.30 0.80
CA ALA A 30 -22.39 4.52 1.45
C ALA A 30 -21.65 4.08 2.72
N PHE A 31 -20.38 3.74 2.58
CA PHE A 31 -19.40 3.91 3.65
C PHE A 31 -19.36 5.41 3.90
N ALA A 32 -20.38 5.85 4.62
CA ALA A 32 -20.64 7.23 4.94
C ALA A 32 -19.38 7.82 5.58
N ALA A 33 -19.24 9.14 5.43
CA ALA A 33 -18.24 10.01 6.03
C ALA A 33 -18.21 10.01 7.58
N ASN A 34 -18.56 8.90 8.22
CA ASN A 34 -18.43 8.66 9.65
C ASN A 34 -17.00 8.24 9.96
N SER A 35 -16.44 8.80 11.04
CA SER A 35 -15.13 8.40 11.53
C SER A 35 -15.11 6.91 11.88
N GLN A 36 -14.28 6.14 11.19
CA GLN A 36 -13.99 4.77 11.60
C GLN A 36 -13.11 4.82 12.85
N ALA A 37 -13.65 4.37 13.99
CA ALA A 37 -12.86 4.22 15.20
C ALA A 37 -11.75 3.17 14.97
N PRO A 38 -10.53 3.38 15.51
CA PRO A 38 -9.49 2.37 15.43
C PRO A 38 -9.81 1.17 16.32
N SER A 39 -9.39 -0.01 15.88
CA SER A 39 -9.19 -1.17 16.74
C SER A 39 -7.83 -1.05 17.41
N PHE A 40 -7.78 -1.01 18.73
CA PHE A 40 -6.52 -0.88 19.47
C PHE A 40 -5.94 -2.23 19.87
N THR A 41 -4.64 -2.39 19.67
CA THR A 41 -3.84 -3.49 20.21
C THR A 41 -2.85 -2.95 21.23
N GLN A 42 -2.33 -3.82 22.10
CA GLN A 42 -1.29 -3.48 23.06
C GLN A 42 -0.30 -4.63 23.22
N GLY A 43 0.99 -4.30 23.23
CA GLY A 43 2.08 -5.24 23.40
C GLY A 43 2.44 -6.04 22.16
N LEU A 44 3.31 -7.03 22.35
CA LEU A 44 3.90 -7.82 21.26
C LEU A 44 2.87 -8.76 20.61
N GLY A 45 2.88 -8.75 19.28
CA GLY A 45 2.20 -9.73 18.46
C GLY A 45 2.85 -11.11 18.54
N LYS A 46 2.08 -12.13 18.18
CA LYS A 46 2.55 -13.51 18.06
C LYS A 46 3.15 -13.73 16.67
N THR A 47 4.43 -14.10 16.61
CA THR A 47 5.08 -14.52 15.36
C THR A 47 4.36 -15.71 14.73
N THR A 48 4.05 -15.60 13.44
CA THR A 48 3.47 -16.67 12.60
C THR A 48 4.38 -17.04 11.44
N ASN A 49 5.31 -16.16 11.06
CA ASN A 49 6.39 -16.44 10.13
C ASN A 49 7.70 -15.81 10.66
N GLU A 50 8.77 -16.61 10.70
CA GLU A 50 10.08 -16.18 11.20
C GLU A 50 10.87 -15.29 10.22
N GLY A 51 10.41 -15.13 8.99
CA GLY A 51 11.03 -14.28 7.99
C GLY A 51 10.55 -14.61 6.58
N LEU A 52 10.07 -13.60 5.84
CA LEU A 52 9.63 -13.78 4.45
C LEU A 52 10.80 -13.90 3.47
N PHE A 53 11.93 -13.27 3.79
CA PHE A 53 13.06 -13.14 2.88
C PHE A 53 14.39 -13.17 3.63
N ASP A 54 15.36 -13.93 3.11
CA ASP A 54 16.72 -14.01 3.62
C ASP A 54 17.69 -13.33 2.65
N CYS A 55 18.29 -12.22 3.09
CA CYS A 55 19.33 -11.47 2.39
C CYS A 55 20.68 -11.54 3.14
N GLY A 56 20.86 -12.56 3.97
CA GLY A 56 22.06 -12.80 4.75
C GLY A 56 22.12 -12.00 6.06
N PRO A 57 23.23 -12.14 6.82
CA PRO A 57 23.27 -11.80 8.25
C PRO A 57 23.25 -10.30 8.59
N ARG A 58 23.31 -9.43 7.58
CA ARG A 58 23.24 -7.96 7.77
C ARG A 58 21.85 -7.40 7.49
N ALA A 59 20.97 -8.20 6.88
CA ALA A 59 19.58 -7.84 6.63
C ALA A 59 18.78 -7.93 7.93
N ARG A 60 17.82 -7.02 8.12
CA ARG A 60 16.81 -7.17 9.17
C ARG A 60 15.83 -8.28 8.79
N ILE A 61 15.34 -8.99 9.80
CA ILE A 61 14.46 -10.14 9.61
C ILE A 61 13.03 -9.66 9.33
N SER A 62 12.48 -10.04 8.19
CA SER A 62 11.12 -9.69 7.75
C SER A 62 10.05 -10.60 8.39
N ARG A 63 9.95 -10.60 9.71
CA ARG A 63 8.97 -11.43 10.44
C ARG A 63 7.54 -11.00 10.11
N MET A 64 6.63 -11.97 10.20
CA MET A 64 5.19 -11.73 10.21
C MET A 64 4.57 -12.29 11.49
N GLY A 65 3.50 -11.65 11.95
CA GLY A 65 2.74 -12.13 13.08
C GLY A 65 1.27 -11.80 13.02
N THR A 66 0.61 -12.10 14.13
CA THR A 66 -0.78 -11.78 14.39
C THR A 66 -0.93 -11.17 15.77
N ILE A 67 -1.89 -10.27 15.93
CA ILE A 67 -2.26 -9.70 17.22
C ILE A 67 -3.77 -9.50 17.30
N THR A 68 -4.33 -9.76 18.48
CA THR A 68 -5.77 -9.58 18.74
C THR A 68 -5.98 -8.22 19.41
N ALA A 69 -6.86 -7.41 18.83
CA ALA A 69 -7.26 -6.12 19.39
C ALA A 69 -8.25 -6.27 20.55
N GLU A 70 -8.44 -5.19 21.31
CA GLU A 70 -9.36 -5.13 22.46
C GLU A 70 -10.82 -5.39 22.08
N ASP A 71 -11.21 -5.10 20.84
CA ASP A 71 -12.54 -5.37 20.29
C ASP A 71 -12.71 -6.80 19.74
N GLY A 72 -11.66 -7.62 19.84
CA GLY A 72 -11.64 -9.01 19.35
C GLY A 72 -11.27 -9.17 17.88
N SER A 73 -11.00 -8.09 17.14
CA SER A 73 -10.49 -8.19 15.77
C SER A 73 -9.05 -8.74 15.74
N GLU A 74 -8.73 -9.52 14.70
CA GLU A 74 -7.39 -10.05 14.48
C GLU A 74 -6.68 -9.26 13.38
N TRP A 75 -5.42 -8.95 13.59
CA TRP A 75 -4.59 -8.17 12.67
C TRP A 75 -3.31 -8.93 12.33
N VAL A 76 -2.96 -8.94 11.05
CA VAL A 76 -1.62 -9.36 10.59
C VAL A 76 -0.67 -8.18 10.74
N VAL A 77 0.50 -8.43 11.32
CA VAL A 77 1.51 -7.40 11.61
C VAL A 77 2.86 -7.77 10.97
N PRO A 78 3.59 -6.81 10.34
CA PRO A 78 3.25 -5.38 10.22
C PRO A 78 2.09 -5.08 9.26
N GLY A 79 1.70 -6.03 8.40
CA GLY A 79 0.51 -5.90 7.58
C GLY A 79 0.33 -7.05 6.59
N GLU A 80 -0.92 -7.39 6.27
CA GLU A 80 -1.20 -8.34 5.20
C GLU A 80 -0.47 -7.94 3.91
N ASN A 81 0.11 -8.89 3.18
CA ASN A 81 0.85 -8.57 1.97
C ASN A 81 0.85 -9.73 0.96
N HIS A 82 1.29 -9.42 -0.25
CA HIS A 82 1.39 -10.33 -1.37
C HIS A 82 2.84 -10.72 -1.67
N PHE A 83 3.77 -10.59 -0.71
CA PHE A 83 5.19 -10.86 -0.95
C PHE A 83 5.42 -12.24 -1.56
N ASP A 84 4.84 -13.31 -1.01
CA ASP A 84 5.09 -14.66 -1.54
C ASP A 84 4.35 -14.97 -2.85
N SER A 85 3.30 -14.24 -3.17
CA SER A 85 2.36 -14.59 -4.25
C SER A 85 2.48 -13.72 -5.49
N ALA A 86 2.98 -12.48 -5.36
CA ALA A 86 3.03 -11.52 -6.44
C ALA A 86 4.37 -11.52 -7.20
N PRO A 87 4.37 -11.08 -8.47
CA PRO A 87 5.60 -10.77 -9.20
C PRO A 87 6.48 -9.76 -8.44
N LYS A 88 7.79 -9.94 -8.49
CA LYS A 88 8.73 -8.97 -7.94
C LYS A 88 9.04 -7.89 -8.97
N ALA A 89 9.16 -6.65 -8.52
CA ALA A 89 9.62 -5.56 -9.37
C ALA A 89 11.06 -5.82 -9.84
N ALA A 90 11.41 -5.32 -11.03
CA ALA A 90 12.79 -5.42 -11.50
C ALA A 90 13.68 -4.47 -10.69
N ASP A 91 14.95 -4.82 -10.52
CA ASP A 91 15.88 -4.03 -9.72
C ASP A 91 16.51 -2.92 -10.56
N LEU A 92 16.50 -1.71 -10.01
CA LEU A 92 17.54 -0.71 -10.28
C LEU A 92 18.76 -1.03 -9.41
N TYR A 93 18.54 -1.37 -8.14
CA TYR A 93 19.59 -1.75 -7.21
C TYR A 93 19.02 -2.66 -6.13
N ASN A 94 19.67 -3.81 -5.93
CA ASN A 94 19.32 -4.80 -4.94
C ASN A 94 20.57 -5.63 -4.58
N GLU A 95 21.19 -5.33 -3.44
CA GLU A 95 22.40 -6.03 -3.04
C GLU A 95 22.14 -7.49 -2.63
N CYS A 96 20.89 -7.88 -2.37
CA CYS A 96 20.53 -9.25 -1.99
C CYS A 96 20.72 -10.26 -3.12
N ASN A 97 20.64 -9.81 -4.38
CA ASN A 97 20.86 -10.66 -5.55
C ASN A 97 22.09 -10.24 -6.38
N GLY A 98 22.89 -9.31 -5.86
CA GLY A 98 24.10 -8.79 -6.52
C GLY A 98 23.83 -7.76 -7.62
N ASN A 99 22.59 -7.32 -7.81
CA ASN A 99 22.30 -6.18 -8.67
C ASN A 99 22.75 -4.89 -7.97
N THR A 100 23.90 -4.37 -8.35
CA THR A 100 24.47 -3.17 -7.72
C THR A 100 24.77 -2.08 -8.74
N HIS A 101 23.82 -1.79 -9.64
CA HIS A 101 24.02 -0.78 -10.67
C HIS A 101 24.42 0.56 -10.07
N ALA A 102 25.45 1.18 -10.64
CA ALA A 102 25.99 2.46 -10.16
C ALA A 102 25.15 3.66 -10.59
N SER A 103 24.35 3.50 -11.64
CA SER A 103 23.49 4.53 -12.21
C SER A 103 22.46 3.95 -13.18
N LEU A 104 21.55 4.79 -13.69
CA LEU A 104 20.51 4.37 -14.64
C LEU A 104 21.08 3.89 -15.98
N GLU A 105 22.27 4.34 -16.38
CA GLU A 105 22.93 3.95 -17.64
C GLU A 105 23.34 2.48 -17.68
N GLU A 106 23.45 1.82 -16.52
CA GLU A 106 23.76 0.39 -16.41
C GLU A 106 22.51 -0.50 -16.48
N VAL A 107 21.32 0.11 -16.45
CA VAL A 107 20.03 -0.57 -16.51
C VAL A 107 19.59 -0.60 -17.97
N ASP A 108 19.10 -1.77 -18.44
CA ASP A 108 18.40 -1.90 -19.71
C ASP A 108 16.88 -2.04 -19.46
N PRO A 109 16.10 -0.94 -19.47
CA PRO A 109 14.66 -1.02 -19.27
C PRO A 109 13.95 -1.90 -20.32
N ALA A 110 14.51 -2.04 -21.53
CA ALA A 110 13.88 -2.84 -22.58
C ALA A 110 13.84 -4.34 -22.22
N SER A 111 14.78 -4.80 -21.38
CA SER A 111 14.82 -6.18 -20.87
C SER A 111 13.76 -6.48 -19.80
N VAL A 112 13.18 -5.45 -19.17
CA VAL A 112 12.19 -5.61 -18.11
C VAL A 112 10.82 -5.99 -18.70
N PRO A 113 10.17 -7.05 -18.20
CA PRO A 113 8.82 -7.44 -18.64
C PRO A 113 7.80 -6.30 -18.49
N VAL A 114 6.87 -6.23 -19.44
CA VAL A 114 5.79 -5.23 -19.43
C VAL A 114 4.52 -5.88 -18.90
N PHE A 115 4.02 -5.41 -17.77
CA PHE A 115 2.74 -5.85 -17.20
C PHE A 115 1.56 -5.23 -17.95
N ASP A 116 0.42 -5.94 -18.01
CA ASP A 116 -0.81 -5.44 -18.60
C ASP A 116 -1.77 -4.96 -17.50
N ALA A 117 -2.03 -3.65 -17.47
CA ALA A 117 -3.01 -3.00 -16.59
C ALA A 117 -4.20 -2.41 -17.37
N GLY A 118 -4.42 -2.89 -18.60
CA GLY A 118 -5.51 -2.50 -19.49
C GLY A 118 -5.19 -1.23 -20.28
N GLY A 119 -4.75 -1.40 -21.53
CA GLY A 119 -4.50 -0.33 -22.49
C GLY A 119 -3.29 -0.61 -23.39
N GLU A 120 -2.90 0.37 -24.19
CA GLU A 120 -1.79 0.23 -25.15
C GLU A 120 -0.63 1.20 -24.91
N GLU A 121 -0.83 2.25 -24.10
CA GLU A 121 0.25 3.20 -23.77
C GLU A 121 1.19 2.54 -22.76
N GLU A 122 2.49 2.52 -23.08
CA GLU A 122 3.52 1.98 -22.20
C GLU A 122 4.09 3.05 -21.26
N PHE A 123 4.27 2.64 -20.01
CA PHE A 123 4.80 3.44 -18.93
C PHE A 123 5.95 2.71 -18.24
N VAL A 124 6.83 3.49 -17.62
CA VAL A 124 7.85 3.00 -16.69
C VAL A 124 7.70 3.77 -15.39
N MET A 125 7.56 3.06 -14.28
CA MET A 125 7.60 3.64 -12.94
C MET A 125 8.89 3.22 -12.26
N TYR A 126 9.69 4.20 -11.86
CA TYR A 126 10.86 4.02 -11.01
C TYR A 126 10.45 4.30 -9.57
N LEU A 127 10.87 3.46 -8.63
CA LEU A 127 10.48 3.54 -7.23
C LEU A 127 11.68 3.33 -6.30
N PHE A 128 11.68 4.06 -5.19
CA PHE A 128 12.42 3.70 -3.98
C PHE A 128 11.46 3.76 -2.80
N ALA A 129 11.45 2.70 -2.01
CA ALA A 129 10.56 2.54 -0.86
C ALA A 129 11.38 2.37 0.43
N ASP A 130 10.88 2.98 1.49
CA ASP A 130 11.31 2.77 2.87
C ASP A 130 10.06 2.22 3.62
N ASN A 131 9.86 0.90 3.77
CA ASN A 131 10.61 -0.21 3.20
C ASN A 131 9.89 -0.91 2.04
N TYR A 132 8.67 -1.42 2.24
CA TYR A 132 8.01 -2.33 1.31
C TYR A 132 6.87 -1.65 0.52
N PHE A 133 6.73 -2.01 -0.76
CA PHE A 133 5.60 -1.59 -1.58
C PHE A 133 4.88 -2.74 -2.30
N GLU A 134 3.60 -2.53 -2.59
CA GLU A 134 2.82 -3.25 -3.59
C GLU A 134 2.22 -2.27 -4.60
N LEU A 135 2.53 -2.44 -5.88
CA LEU A 135 2.10 -1.53 -6.95
C LEU A 135 0.89 -2.08 -7.69
N TYR A 136 -0.15 -1.26 -7.75
CA TYR A 136 -1.36 -1.51 -8.50
C TYR A 136 -1.61 -0.42 -9.54
N VAL A 137 -2.14 -0.83 -10.70
CA VAL A 137 -2.65 0.11 -11.71
C VAL A 137 -4.04 -0.33 -12.13
N ASN A 138 -5.02 0.57 -12.05
CA ASN A 138 -6.44 0.30 -12.34
C ASN A 138 -7.00 -0.93 -11.61
N GLY A 139 -6.51 -1.20 -10.40
CA GLY A 139 -6.90 -2.35 -9.60
C GLY A 139 -6.09 -3.63 -9.82
N THR A 140 -5.26 -3.71 -10.85
CA THR A 140 -4.41 -4.87 -11.12
C THR A 140 -3.11 -4.78 -10.34
N LEU A 141 -2.82 -5.78 -9.51
CA LEU A 141 -1.51 -5.94 -8.85
C LEU A 141 -0.45 -6.27 -9.89
N LEU A 142 0.53 -5.38 -10.07
CA LEU A 142 1.57 -5.55 -11.08
C LEU A 142 2.82 -6.19 -10.48
N ALA A 143 3.32 -5.62 -9.39
CA ALA A 143 4.55 -6.05 -8.76
C ALA A 143 4.61 -5.63 -7.31
N VAL A 144 5.43 -6.32 -6.53
CA VAL A 144 5.78 -5.97 -5.16
C VAL A 144 7.28 -5.80 -5.02
N ASP A 145 7.69 -5.11 -3.97
CA ASP A 145 9.09 -4.95 -3.62
C ASP A 145 9.78 -6.33 -3.41
N PRO A 146 10.96 -6.57 -4.01
CA PRO A 146 11.73 -7.79 -3.77
C PRO A 146 12.37 -7.91 -2.37
N VAL A 147 12.43 -6.84 -1.58
CA VAL A 147 13.03 -6.83 -0.24
C VAL A 147 12.04 -6.22 0.77
N PRO A 148 11.46 -7.01 1.71
CA PRO A 148 10.43 -6.49 2.61
C PRO A 148 10.90 -5.45 3.63
N PHE A 149 12.15 -5.56 4.11
CA PHE A 149 12.64 -4.75 5.23
C PHE A 149 13.94 -4.04 4.91
N THR A 150 15.08 -4.73 5.02
CA THR A 150 16.39 -4.17 4.64
C THR A 150 17.26 -5.30 4.11
N PRO A 151 18.30 -5.01 3.30
CA PRO A 151 18.77 -3.70 2.87
C PRO A 151 17.82 -2.98 1.90
N PHE A 152 17.95 -1.65 1.83
CA PHE A 152 17.18 -0.83 0.90
C PHE A 152 17.54 -1.13 -0.55
N ASN A 153 16.52 -1.13 -1.40
CA ASN A 153 16.57 -1.35 -2.84
C ASN A 153 15.80 -0.25 -3.58
N SER A 154 15.95 -0.25 -4.90
CA SER A 154 15.15 0.57 -5.80
C SER A 154 14.81 -0.23 -7.04
N ASN A 155 13.70 0.14 -7.67
CA ASN A 155 13.04 -0.72 -8.64
C ASN A 155 12.55 0.05 -9.85
N LEU A 156 12.32 -0.71 -10.93
CA LEU A 156 11.55 -0.26 -12.07
C LEU A 156 10.46 -1.26 -12.42
N VAL A 157 9.29 -0.74 -12.79
CA VAL A 157 8.13 -1.53 -13.26
C VAL A 157 7.66 -0.94 -14.58
N ARG A 158 7.59 -1.78 -15.62
CA ARG A 158 7.03 -1.40 -16.92
C ARG A 158 5.62 -1.94 -17.05
N PHE A 159 4.70 -1.13 -17.56
CA PHE A 159 3.32 -1.56 -17.71
C PHE A 159 2.60 -0.85 -18.85
N LYS A 160 1.51 -1.45 -19.33
CA LYS A 160 0.57 -0.86 -20.26
C LYS A 160 -0.70 -0.46 -19.57
N ALA A 161 -1.20 0.74 -19.84
CA ALA A 161 -2.46 1.22 -19.30
C ALA A 161 -3.15 2.20 -20.26
N ARG A 162 -4.40 2.51 -19.97
CA ARG A 162 -5.20 3.53 -20.65
C ARG A 162 -5.50 4.65 -19.66
N ARG A 163 -5.27 5.89 -20.09
CA ARG A 163 -5.66 7.10 -19.37
C ARG A 163 -7.19 7.38 -19.44
N PRO A 164 -7.79 8.02 -18.42
CA PRO A 164 -7.19 8.26 -17.12
C PRO A 164 -6.91 6.93 -16.40
N MET A 165 -5.79 6.85 -15.71
CA MET A 165 -5.39 5.65 -14.95
C MET A 165 -5.16 5.98 -13.49
N THR A 166 -5.51 5.06 -12.62
CA THR A 166 -5.21 5.15 -11.19
C THR A 166 -4.00 4.30 -10.87
N VAL A 167 -2.96 4.96 -10.35
CA VAL A 167 -1.82 4.30 -9.72
C VAL A 167 -2.08 4.27 -8.22
N ALA A 168 -1.99 3.09 -7.62
CA ALA A 168 -2.17 2.89 -6.20
C ALA A 168 -1.03 2.06 -5.63
N VAL A 169 -0.50 2.46 -4.48
CA VAL A 169 0.64 1.80 -3.85
C VAL A 169 0.32 1.51 -2.40
N LYS A 170 0.40 0.24 -2.00
CA LYS A 170 0.36 -0.15 -0.59
C LYS A 170 1.77 -0.07 -0.05
N MET A 171 1.98 0.68 1.01
CA MET A 171 3.26 0.78 1.69
C MET A 171 3.19 0.09 3.04
N ILE A 172 4.26 -0.61 3.40
CA ILE A 172 4.45 -1.18 4.74
C ILE A 172 5.84 -0.75 5.22
N ASP A 173 5.88 0.04 6.29
CA ASP A 173 7.07 0.22 7.12
C ASP A 173 7.20 -1.03 8.00
N TRP A 174 8.32 -1.75 7.85
CA TRP A 174 8.47 -3.06 8.46
C TRP A 174 8.96 -2.92 9.91
N GLU A 175 8.59 -3.88 10.75
CA GLU A 175 8.91 -3.84 12.19
C GLU A 175 9.62 -5.12 12.64
N GLU A 176 10.51 -5.02 13.63
CA GLU A 176 11.10 -6.20 14.28
C GLU A 176 10.28 -6.63 15.50
N ASN A 177 9.78 -5.67 16.26
CA ASN A 177 8.89 -5.86 17.40
C ASN A 177 7.44 -5.86 16.89
N LEU A 178 6.96 -7.04 16.50
CA LEU A 178 5.64 -7.23 15.88
C LEU A 178 4.52 -6.60 16.72
N GLY A 179 3.65 -5.81 16.09
CA GLY A 179 2.54 -5.08 16.73
C GLY A 179 2.92 -3.74 17.38
N LEU A 180 4.19 -3.34 17.32
CA LEU A 180 4.71 -2.16 18.01
C LEU A 180 5.43 -1.16 17.09
N GLY A 181 5.49 -1.36 15.78
CA GLY A 181 6.06 -0.44 14.80
C GLY A 181 7.50 -0.03 15.10
N SER A 182 8.28 -0.93 15.72
CA SER A 182 9.61 -0.60 16.20
C SER A 182 10.65 -1.67 15.91
N GLU A 183 11.88 -1.22 15.90
CA GLU A 183 13.08 -1.98 15.61
C GLU A 183 14.18 -1.69 16.63
N HIS A 184 15.16 -2.59 16.73
CA HIS A 184 16.40 -2.28 17.42
C HIS A 184 17.22 -1.35 16.51
N ASN A 185 17.46 -0.13 16.97
CA ASN A 185 18.26 0.85 16.24
C ASN A 185 18.82 1.92 17.18
N ARG A 186 19.95 2.52 16.81
CA ARG A 186 20.59 3.64 17.53
C ARG A 186 20.78 3.38 19.05
N GLY A 187 20.97 2.12 19.43
CA GLY A 187 21.17 1.70 20.83
C GLY A 187 19.89 1.65 21.68
N ALA A 188 18.71 1.68 21.05
CA ALA A 188 17.42 1.46 21.67
C ALA A 188 16.78 0.17 21.12
N ASP A 189 16.14 -0.61 21.99
CA ASP A 189 15.45 -1.84 21.62
C ASP A 189 14.09 -1.57 20.95
N TYR A 190 13.53 -0.37 21.17
CA TYR A 190 12.27 0.10 20.60
C TYR A 190 12.48 1.48 19.97
N HIS A 191 13.07 1.49 18.78
CA HIS A 191 13.15 2.64 17.90
C HIS A 191 12.00 2.59 16.89
N PRO A 192 11.10 3.58 16.85
CA PRO A 192 10.14 3.71 15.76
C PRO A 192 10.90 3.91 14.43
N GLY A 193 10.66 3.02 13.46
CA GLY A 193 11.20 3.15 12.10
C GLY A 193 10.54 4.30 11.35
N ASP A 194 11.17 4.78 10.27
CA ASP A 194 10.54 5.74 9.38
C ASP A 194 10.30 5.12 8.01
N GLY A 195 9.18 5.49 7.38
CA GLY A 195 8.82 5.05 6.06
C GLY A 195 9.08 6.08 4.96
N GLY A 196 8.55 5.83 3.77
CA GLY A 196 8.54 6.80 2.67
C GLY A 196 8.47 6.15 1.30
N LEU A 197 7.87 6.88 0.34
CA LEU A 197 7.93 6.52 -1.07
C LEU A 197 8.42 7.71 -1.88
N VAL A 198 9.36 7.46 -2.79
CA VAL A 198 9.66 8.37 -3.91
C VAL A 198 9.50 7.60 -5.22
N ALA A 199 8.80 8.19 -6.19
CA ALA A 199 8.60 7.55 -7.49
C ALA A 199 8.47 8.55 -8.64
N HIS A 200 8.88 8.09 -9.81
CA HIS A 200 8.83 8.83 -11.06
C HIS A 200 8.24 7.93 -12.16
N ILE A 201 7.13 8.38 -12.75
CA ILE A 201 6.46 7.70 -13.85
C ILE A 201 6.76 8.44 -15.15
N GLN A 202 7.25 7.70 -16.14
CA GLN A 202 7.52 8.19 -17.49
C GLN A 202 6.69 7.43 -18.53
N ASP A 203 6.41 8.07 -19.66
CA ASP A 203 5.91 7.37 -20.85
C ASP A 203 7.05 6.64 -21.58
N ALA A 204 6.73 5.85 -22.60
CA ALA A 204 7.71 5.13 -23.42
C ALA A 204 8.76 6.03 -24.12
N LYS A 205 8.56 7.35 -24.17
CA LYS A 205 9.50 8.32 -24.74
C LYS A 205 10.36 9.01 -23.67
N GLY A 206 10.26 8.59 -22.41
CA GLY A 206 10.99 9.17 -21.29
C GLY A 206 10.41 10.52 -20.82
N LYS A 207 9.21 10.90 -21.26
CA LYS A 207 8.56 12.11 -20.76
C LYS A 207 7.97 11.82 -19.39
N THR A 208 8.27 12.68 -18.42
CA THR A 208 7.63 12.64 -17.10
C THR A 208 6.11 12.77 -17.22
N VAL A 209 5.42 11.77 -16.69
CA VAL A 209 3.96 11.67 -16.62
C VAL A 209 3.46 12.05 -15.24
N ALA A 210 4.15 11.58 -14.19
CA ALA A 210 3.88 11.94 -12.81
C ALA A 210 5.13 11.78 -11.95
N LEU A 211 5.20 12.57 -10.89
CA LEU A 211 6.17 12.45 -9.80
C LEU A 211 5.40 12.25 -8.50
N THR A 212 6.02 11.63 -7.49
CA THR A 212 5.49 11.72 -6.13
C THR A 212 5.61 13.15 -5.61
N ASP A 213 4.49 13.70 -5.16
CA ASP A 213 4.37 15.04 -4.61
C ASP A 213 3.10 15.12 -3.73
N SER A 214 2.81 16.31 -3.18
CA SER A 214 1.65 16.54 -2.33
C SER A 214 0.29 16.43 -3.05
N SER A 215 0.25 16.19 -4.36
CA SER A 215 -0.99 15.97 -5.10
C SER A 215 -1.49 14.52 -5.03
N TRP A 216 -0.68 13.59 -4.50
CA TRP A 216 -1.09 12.22 -4.20
C TRP A 216 -2.02 12.19 -2.98
N LYS A 217 -2.91 11.21 -2.92
CA LYS A 217 -3.65 10.85 -1.70
C LYS A 217 -2.82 9.91 -0.85
N ALA A 218 -2.90 10.05 0.48
CA ALA A 218 -2.24 9.16 1.43
C ALA A 218 -3.15 8.91 2.63
N GLN A 219 -3.38 7.63 2.97
CA GLN A 219 -4.23 7.25 4.09
C GLN A 219 -3.60 6.10 4.88
N THR A 220 -3.43 6.30 6.19
CA THR A 220 -2.83 5.33 7.10
C THR A 220 -3.85 4.33 7.63
N PHE A 221 -3.49 3.04 7.75
CA PHE A 221 -4.33 1.96 8.26
C PHE A 221 -3.73 1.18 9.43
N TYR A 222 -2.46 1.41 9.75
CA TYR A 222 -1.79 0.87 10.93
C TYR A 222 -0.86 1.96 11.49
N ILE A 223 -1.03 2.31 12.77
CA ILE A 223 -0.23 3.33 13.46
C ILE A 223 0.40 2.71 14.71
N ALA A 224 1.73 2.72 14.80
CA ALA A 224 2.50 2.15 15.89
C ALA A 224 3.93 2.76 15.95
N PRO A 225 4.59 2.77 17.12
CA PRO A 225 4.02 2.59 18.45
C PRO A 225 3.27 3.85 18.92
N LEU A 226 2.17 3.64 19.65
CA LEU A 226 1.48 4.67 20.41
C LEU A 226 1.86 4.53 21.90
N GLN A 227 2.77 5.40 22.36
CA GLN A 227 3.13 5.48 23.78
C GLN A 227 1.93 5.88 24.65
N VAL A 228 1.09 6.78 24.13
CA VAL A 228 -0.20 7.17 24.71
C VAL A 228 -1.21 7.29 23.57
N ARG A 229 -2.43 6.78 23.75
CA ARG A 229 -3.43 6.77 22.66
C ARG A 229 -4.04 8.15 22.36
N ASN A 230 -4.08 9.04 23.36
CA ASN A 230 -4.72 10.35 23.23
C ASN A 230 -3.94 11.36 22.39
N CYS A 231 -2.74 11.02 21.91
CA CYS A 231 -2.03 11.81 20.92
C CYS A 231 -2.64 11.66 19.52
N LEU A 232 -3.26 10.51 19.23
CA LEU A 232 -3.91 10.20 17.96
C LEU A 232 -5.24 10.96 17.86
N THR A 233 -5.41 11.71 16.78
CA THR A 233 -6.65 12.41 16.47
C THR A 233 -7.34 11.76 15.28
N VAL A 234 -8.57 11.30 15.47
CA VAL A 234 -9.40 10.71 14.41
C VAL A 234 -10.61 11.61 14.17
N LYS A 235 -10.75 12.14 12.95
CA LYS A 235 -11.88 13.01 12.55
C LYS A 235 -12.30 12.71 11.12
N GLY A 236 -13.47 12.08 10.95
CA GLY A 236 -13.83 11.49 9.66
C GLY A 236 -12.77 10.47 9.23
N GLN A 237 -12.22 10.62 8.02
CA GLN A 237 -11.13 9.77 7.51
C GLN A 237 -9.72 10.26 7.91
N MET A 238 -9.61 11.44 8.50
CA MET A 238 -8.31 11.92 9.00
C MET A 238 -7.89 11.08 10.21
N ARG A 239 -6.71 10.45 10.11
CA ARG A 239 -6.07 9.65 11.15
C ARG A 239 -4.70 10.28 11.41
N ASP A 240 -4.67 11.26 12.29
CA ASP A 240 -3.52 12.14 12.49
C ASP A 240 -2.74 11.74 13.76
N SER A 241 -1.53 11.22 13.54
CA SER A 241 -0.56 10.83 14.57
C SER A 241 0.60 11.83 14.69
N SER A 242 0.55 12.99 14.03
CA SER A 242 1.66 13.98 14.01
C SER A 242 2.05 14.52 15.39
N ARG A 243 1.13 14.43 16.36
CA ARG A 243 1.35 14.82 17.76
C ARG A 243 1.88 13.71 18.65
N CYS A 244 1.96 12.49 18.14
CA CYS A 244 2.43 11.34 18.90
C CYS A 244 3.95 11.36 19.06
N ALA A 245 4.43 10.81 20.18
CA ALA A 245 5.85 10.77 20.47
C ALA A 245 6.55 9.77 19.55
N VAL A 246 7.64 10.22 18.93
CA VAL A 246 8.52 9.43 18.05
C VAL A 246 9.85 9.08 18.71
N THR A 247 9.93 9.21 20.04
CA THR A 247 11.16 9.00 20.79
C THR A 247 11.46 7.51 20.94
N SER A 248 12.72 7.14 20.72
CA SER A 248 13.19 5.78 21.01
C SER A 248 13.26 5.53 22.50
N VAL A 249 12.91 4.32 22.92
CA VAL A 249 12.93 3.90 24.32
C VAL A 249 13.65 2.56 24.49
N ARG A 250 14.08 2.28 25.72
CA ARG A 250 14.65 0.96 26.05
C ARG A 250 13.59 -0.13 26.14
N ASP A 251 12.39 0.23 26.54
CA ASP A 251 11.29 -0.70 26.72
C ASP A 251 9.99 -0.06 26.27
N GLY A 252 9.46 -0.56 25.15
CA GLY A 252 8.17 -0.19 24.58
C GLY A 252 7.21 -1.38 24.53
N SER A 253 7.48 -2.45 25.28
CA SER A 253 6.73 -3.72 25.22
C SER A 253 5.25 -3.60 25.58
N GLU A 254 4.84 -2.50 26.21
CA GLU A 254 3.45 -2.21 26.60
C GLU A 254 2.82 -1.09 25.75
N PHE A 255 3.47 -0.63 24.69
CA PHE A 255 2.89 0.39 23.80
C PHE A 255 1.71 -0.18 23.01
N SER A 256 0.86 0.73 22.54
CA SER A 256 -0.32 0.39 21.77
C SER A 256 -0.12 0.59 20.28
N ALA A 257 -1.05 0.07 19.50
CA ALA A 257 -1.17 0.33 18.08
C ALA A 257 -2.64 0.57 17.72
N ALA A 258 -2.86 1.34 16.65
CA ALA A 258 -4.20 1.62 16.11
C ALA A 258 -4.33 1.04 14.71
N HIS A 259 -5.40 0.28 14.49
CA HIS A 259 -5.64 -0.44 13.24
C HIS A 259 -6.99 -0.06 12.62
N TRP A 260 -7.05 -0.09 11.30
CA TRP A 260 -8.27 0.10 10.53
C TRP A 260 -8.34 -0.89 9.37
N ALA A 261 -9.56 -1.35 9.07
CA ALA A 261 -9.76 -2.24 7.94
C ALA A 261 -9.47 -1.49 6.63
N ILE A 262 -8.66 -2.08 5.78
CA ILE A 262 -8.40 -1.57 4.43
C ILE A 262 -9.69 -1.73 3.60
N PRO A 263 -10.20 -0.67 2.94
CA PRO A 263 -11.42 -0.77 2.16
C PRO A 263 -11.23 -1.76 1.01
N PRO A 264 -12.23 -2.61 0.72
CA PRO A 264 -12.15 -3.48 -0.44
C PRO A 264 -12.06 -2.62 -1.71
N GLN A 265 -11.34 -3.12 -2.72
CA GLN A 265 -11.21 -2.45 -4.03
C GLN A 265 -10.62 -1.03 -3.97
N TRP A 266 -9.94 -0.64 -2.88
CA TRP A 266 -9.28 0.66 -2.78
C TRP A 266 -8.21 0.90 -3.85
N MET A 267 -7.81 -0.13 -4.60
CA MET A 267 -6.90 -0.04 -5.75
C MET A 267 -7.56 0.43 -7.04
N SER A 268 -8.89 0.27 -7.13
CA SER A 268 -9.64 0.41 -8.37
C SER A 268 -9.62 1.86 -8.88
N ALA A 269 -9.78 2.01 -10.19
CA ALA A 269 -10.00 3.31 -10.82
C ALA A 269 -11.31 3.97 -10.35
N ASP A 270 -12.32 3.18 -10.02
CA ASP A 270 -13.65 3.66 -9.61
C ASP A 270 -13.76 3.95 -8.09
N PHE A 271 -12.68 3.73 -7.31
CA PHE A 271 -12.70 3.97 -5.88
C PHE A 271 -12.70 5.48 -5.57
N ASP A 272 -13.70 5.94 -4.81
CA ASP A 272 -13.81 7.32 -4.36
C ASP A 272 -12.87 7.62 -3.18
N ASP A 273 -11.74 8.24 -3.49
CA ASP A 273 -10.76 8.74 -2.52
C ASP A 273 -10.90 10.25 -2.22
N SER A 274 -12.02 10.87 -2.60
CA SER A 274 -12.22 12.32 -2.43
C SER A 274 -12.07 12.77 -0.98
N ILE A 275 -12.44 11.91 -0.04
CA ILE A 275 -12.35 12.14 1.40
C ILE A 275 -11.00 11.76 2.03
N TRP A 276 -10.08 11.16 1.27
CA TRP A 276 -8.74 10.85 1.76
C TRP A 276 -7.88 12.12 1.85
N PRO A 277 -7.00 12.23 2.86
CA PRO A 277 -6.04 13.32 2.92
C PRO A 277 -5.04 13.24 1.77
N TYR A 278 -4.48 14.40 1.44
CA TYR A 278 -3.33 14.49 0.56
C TYR A 278 -2.06 14.05 1.28
N ALA A 279 -1.08 13.58 0.51
CA ALA A 279 0.20 13.18 1.04
C ALA A 279 0.98 14.36 1.62
N THR A 280 1.70 14.11 2.69
CA THR A 280 2.72 15.04 3.20
C THR A 280 4.05 14.73 2.52
N THR A 281 4.79 15.78 2.19
CA THR A 281 6.09 15.67 1.54
C THR A 281 7.22 15.81 2.55
N PHE A 282 8.27 15.01 2.36
CA PHE A 282 9.43 14.94 3.24
C PHE A 282 10.71 15.16 2.44
N SER A 283 11.73 15.74 3.08
CA SER A 283 13.03 15.95 2.44
C SER A 283 13.88 14.69 2.48
N ASN A 284 14.82 14.54 1.55
CA ASN A 284 15.79 13.44 1.53
C ASN A 284 16.56 13.31 2.86
N LYS A 285 16.88 14.45 3.47
CA LYS A 285 17.51 14.52 4.79
C LYS A 285 16.60 14.01 5.91
N THR A 286 15.30 14.23 5.82
CA THR A 286 14.32 13.77 6.82
C THR A 286 14.20 12.26 6.79
N VAL A 287 14.09 11.67 5.60
CA VAL A 287 14.03 10.21 5.37
C VAL A 287 15.40 9.55 5.58
N GLY A 288 16.49 10.31 5.48
CA GLY A 288 17.84 9.80 5.74
C GLY A 288 18.43 8.96 4.60
N VAL A 289 18.13 9.31 3.36
CA VAL A 289 18.56 8.55 2.16
C VAL A 289 19.96 8.89 1.64
N ASP A 290 20.64 9.87 2.23
CA ASP A 290 21.93 10.41 1.77
C ASP A 290 23.08 9.37 1.70
N ASN A 291 22.92 8.21 2.34
CA ASN A 291 23.89 7.12 2.33
C ASN A 291 23.36 5.81 1.73
N LYS A 292 22.19 5.84 1.09
CA LYS A 292 21.52 4.66 0.54
C LYS A 292 21.83 4.57 -0.95
N ARG A 293 22.69 3.63 -1.36
CA ARG A 293 23.06 3.47 -2.78
C ARG A 293 21.86 3.24 -3.69
N ALA A 294 20.86 2.50 -3.20
CA ALA A 294 19.57 2.33 -3.86
C ALA A 294 18.89 3.65 -4.25
N TYR A 295 19.15 4.73 -3.53
CA TYR A 295 18.67 6.08 -3.86
C TYR A 295 19.76 6.92 -4.55
N THR A 296 20.95 7.04 -3.94
CA THR A 296 21.99 7.98 -4.37
C THR A 296 22.58 7.68 -5.75
N ASN A 297 22.54 6.43 -6.20
CA ASN A 297 22.97 6.06 -7.55
C ASN A 297 21.98 6.55 -8.63
N PHE A 298 20.76 6.90 -8.24
CA PHE A 298 19.63 7.19 -9.12
C PHE A 298 19.05 8.60 -8.88
N THR A 299 19.86 9.54 -8.38
CA THR A 299 19.41 10.94 -8.24
C THR A 299 19.07 11.58 -9.58
N THR A 300 19.61 11.11 -10.69
CA THR A 300 19.23 11.59 -12.03
C THR A 300 17.77 11.27 -12.39
N ILE A 301 17.17 10.25 -11.77
CA ILE A 301 15.74 9.90 -11.97
C ILE A 301 14.85 10.41 -10.84
N PHE A 302 15.32 10.45 -9.59
CA PHE A 302 14.51 10.85 -8.43
C PHE A 302 14.69 12.31 -7.99
N ASP A 303 15.88 12.89 -8.17
CA ASP A 303 16.28 14.18 -7.55
C ASP A 303 17.17 14.97 -8.52
N SER A 304 16.59 15.33 -9.66
CA SER A 304 17.23 16.17 -10.67
C SER A 304 16.43 17.43 -10.92
N GLN A 305 17.06 18.48 -11.46
CA GLN A 305 16.40 19.75 -11.74
C GLN A 305 15.12 19.62 -12.59
N ASN A 306 15.05 18.61 -13.46
CA ASN A 306 13.91 18.38 -14.36
C ASN A 306 12.98 17.23 -13.89
N ALA A 307 13.36 16.53 -12.81
CA ALA A 307 12.61 15.43 -12.22
C ALA A 307 12.96 15.36 -10.72
N ASP A 308 12.32 16.23 -9.95
CA ASP A 308 12.47 16.35 -8.49
C ASP A 308 11.24 15.69 -7.84
N ALA A 309 11.30 14.37 -7.70
CA ALA A 309 10.27 13.60 -7.02
C ALA A 309 10.45 13.76 -5.51
N GLN A 310 9.36 14.08 -4.81
CA GLN A 310 9.39 14.26 -3.37
C GLN A 310 9.09 12.93 -2.69
N PHE A 311 9.75 12.69 -1.55
CA PHE A 311 9.30 11.63 -0.66
C PHE A 311 7.90 11.98 -0.14
N ILE A 312 6.97 11.04 -0.24
CA ILE A 312 5.60 11.19 0.22
C ILE A 312 5.25 10.12 1.26
N TRP A 313 4.42 10.53 2.22
CA TRP A 313 3.80 9.64 3.19
C TRP A 313 2.46 10.24 3.67
N SER A 314 1.87 9.63 4.69
CA SER A 314 0.79 10.24 5.48
C SER A 314 1.33 11.36 6.41
N SER A 315 0.52 11.77 7.40
CA SER A 315 0.87 12.86 8.33
C SER A 315 2.09 12.60 9.21
N ASN A 316 2.54 11.36 9.35
CA ASN A 316 3.65 11.01 10.22
C ASN A 316 4.53 9.94 9.56
N LEU A 317 5.73 10.35 9.13
CA LEU A 317 6.71 9.47 8.50
C LEU A 317 7.12 8.28 9.39
N VAL A 318 7.01 8.43 10.71
CA VAL A 318 7.67 7.55 11.69
C VAL A 318 6.70 6.56 12.36
N LEU A 319 5.41 6.87 12.44
CA LEU A 319 4.46 6.02 13.19
C LEU A 319 3.42 5.36 12.31
N ASP A 320 3.28 5.79 11.07
CA ASP A 320 2.22 5.34 10.19
C ASP A 320 2.77 4.16 9.38
N ASN A 321 2.57 2.93 9.87
CA ASN A 321 3.28 1.74 9.40
C ASN A 321 2.64 1.10 8.16
N VAL A 322 1.32 1.25 7.96
CA VAL A 322 0.66 0.84 6.70
C VAL A 322 -0.02 2.06 6.11
N VAL A 323 0.46 2.50 4.94
CA VAL A 323 -0.05 3.67 4.23
C VAL A 323 -0.46 3.30 2.82
N LEU A 324 -1.64 3.76 2.42
CA LEU A 324 -2.18 3.57 1.08
C LEU A 324 -2.07 4.88 0.31
N LEU A 325 -1.35 4.82 -0.81
CA LEU A 325 -1.09 5.97 -1.68
C LEU A 325 -1.88 5.83 -2.97
N ARG A 326 -2.48 6.92 -3.47
CA ARG A 326 -3.24 6.93 -4.73
C ARG A 326 -3.01 8.19 -5.55
N LYS A 327 -2.98 8.02 -6.87
CA LYS A 327 -2.93 9.12 -7.84
C LYS A 327 -3.67 8.74 -9.13
N THR A 328 -4.56 9.62 -9.57
CA THR A 328 -5.11 9.58 -10.93
C THR A 328 -4.22 10.38 -11.87
N ILE A 329 -3.90 9.77 -13.00
CA ILE A 329 -3.11 10.32 -14.08
C ILE A 329 -4.02 10.46 -15.31
N GLU A 330 -4.22 11.70 -15.75
CA GLU A 330 -5.06 12.10 -16.88
C GLU A 330 -4.44 11.79 -18.24
#